data_AF-A0A314UYR4-F1
#
_entry.id   AF-A0A314UYR4-F1
#
_cell.length_a   1.000
_cell.length_b   1.000
_cell.length_c   1.000
_cell.angle_alpha   90.00
_cell.angle_beta   90.00
_cell.angle_gamma   90.00
#
_symmetry.space_group_name_H-M   'P 1'
#
loop_
_entity.id
_entity.type
_entity.pdbx_description
1 polymer ?
#
loop_
_entity_poly.entity_id
_entity_poly.type
_entity_poly.pdbx_seq_one_letter_code
_entity_poly.pdbx_strand_id
1 'polypeptide(L)'
;MLVQVALERALDAKSYASQFGQNCQNNQQKAAWADCLKLFEDTVFQLNITLEGLGTKRNCSNFDAQTWLSAALTNIHTCQVGSMELNVSDFIAPIYTSNNNVSELISNGLAIGSQLLGTGENYADEEYPNWVSKHDRRLLQASKIKANLVVAKDGSGHYRTVQAAIDAAAKRKIPAEVSMEVPQPIIPQLLA
;
A
#
# COMPACT_ATOMS: atom_id res chain seq x y z
N MET A 1 13.47 10.99 -17.15
CA MET A 1 12.13 11.25 -16.52
C MET A 1 12.18 10.80 -15.06
N LEU A 2 11.45 11.41 -14.12
CA LEU A 2 11.56 11.10 -12.67
C LEU A 2 11.38 9.61 -12.34
N VAL A 3 10.37 8.95 -12.93
CA VAL A 3 10.12 7.51 -12.74
C VAL A 3 11.30 6.65 -13.21
N GLN A 4 12.01 7.07 -14.26
CA GLN A 4 13.21 6.37 -14.73
C GLN A 4 14.34 6.45 -13.70
N VAL A 5 14.56 7.62 -13.10
CA VAL A 5 15.57 7.79 -12.03
C VAL A 5 15.18 6.98 -10.81
N ALA A 6 13.89 6.95 -10.44
CA ALA A 6 13.39 6.12 -9.35
C ALA A 6 13.65 4.62 -9.63
N LEU A 7 13.42 4.16 -10.85
CA LEU A 7 13.67 2.78 -11.26
C LEU A 7 15.16 2.42 -11.16
N GLU A 8 16.04 3.27 -11.67
CA GLU A 8 17.50 3.08 -11.59
C GLU A 8 17.95 2.94 -10.12
N ARG A 9 17.47 3.82 -9.23
CA ARG A 9 17.79 3.77 -7.80
C ARG A 9 17.18 2.57 -7.07
N ALA A 10 15.99 2.13 -7.49
CA ALA A 10 15.37 0.92 -6.95
C ALA A 10 16.13 -0.35 -7.38
N LEU A 11 16.70 -0.37 -8.60
CA LEU A 11 17.57 -1.46 -9.06
C LEU A 11 18.85 -1.53 -8.24
N ASP A 12 19.47 -0.40 -7.93
CA ASP A 12 20.64 -0.33 -7.04
C ASP A 12 20.28 -0.85 -5.64
N ALA A 13 19.13 -0.45 -5.10
CA ALA A 13 18.62 -0.92 -3.80
C ALA A 13 18.39 -2.42 -3.77
N LYS A 14 17.75 -2.98 -4.80
CA LYS A 14 17.55 -4.42 -4.95
C LYS A 14 18.90 -5.16 -5.02
N SER A 15 19.84 -4.65 -5.81
CA SER A 15 21.16 -5.25 -5.97
C SER A 15 21.92 -5.28 -4.63
N TYR A 16 21.88 -4.16 -3.91
CA TYR A 16 22.44 -4.05 -2.57
C TYR A 16 21.77 -5.03 -1.60
N ALA A 17 20.43 -5.07 -1.55
CA ALA A 17 19.67 -5.99 -0.72
C ALA A 17 20.04 -7.45 -0.99
N SER A 18 20.17 -7.84 -2.26
CA SER A 18 20.55 -9.21 -2.65
C SER A 18 21.91 -9.62 -2.08
N GLN A 19 22.91 -8.73 -2.14
CA GLN A 19 24.24 -8.98 -1.59
C GLN A 19 24.25 -8.98 -0.05
N PHE A 20 23.40 -8.16 0.56
CA PHE A 20 23.32 -7.97 2.01
C PHE A 20 22.86 -9.22 2.77
N GLY A 21 22.17 -10.15 2.11
CA GLY A 21 21.63 -11.37 2.72
C GLY A 21 22.67 -12.27 3.36
N GLN A 22 23.92 -12.21 2.89
CA GLN A 22 25.04 -12.98 3.43
C GLN A 22 25.42 -12.56 4.86
N ASN A 23 24.99 -11.39 5.32
CA ASN A 23 25.31 -10.83 6.64
C ASN A 23 24.26 -11.15 7.71
N CYS A 24 23.19 -11.89 7.39
CA CYS A 24 22.16 -12.23 8.37
C CYS A 24 22.72 -13.18 9.44
N GLN A 25 22.58 -12.80 10.71
CA GLN A 25 23.09 -13.55 11.86
C GLN A 25 21.99 -14.30 12.62
N ASN A 26 20.75 -13.83 12.54
CA ASN A 26 19.61 -14.43 13.25
C ASN A 26 18.36 -14.53 12.36
N ASN A 27 17.35 -15.25 12.86
CA ASN A 27 16.12 -15.53 12.12
C ASN A 27 15.31 -14.25 11.83
N GLN A 28 15.29 -13.28 12.75
CA GLN A 28 14.59 -12.01 12.57
C GLN A 28 15.23 -11.18 11.44
N GLN A 29 16.56 -11.08 11.42
CA GLN A 29 17.30 -10.42 10.35
C GLN A 29 17.06 -11.10 9.01
N LYS A 30 17.08 -12.44 8.98
CA LYS A 30 16.83 -13.21 7.75
C LYS A 30 15.40 -13.02 7.24
N ALA A 31 14.40 -12.99 8.12
CA ALA A 31 13.01 -12.75 7.77
C ALA A 31 12.83 -11.32 7.22
N ALA A 32 13.27 -10.30 7.97
CA ALA A 32 13.17 -8.91 7.54
C ALA A 32 13.92 -8.66 6.23
N TRP A 33 15.11 -9.25 6.06
CA TRP A 33 15.88 -9.17 4.82
C TRP A 33 15.13 -9.79 3.64
N ALA A 34 14.57 -10.99 3.80
CA ALA A 34 13.85 -11.67 2.73
C ALA A 34 12.60 -10.88 2.31
N ASP A 35 11.86 -10.35 3.28
CA ASP A 35 10.69 -9.49 3.02
C ASP A 35 11.11 -8.20 2.31
N CYS A 36 12.14 -7.51 2.80
CA CYS A 36 12.66 -6.31 2.16
C CYS A 36 13.14 -6.55 0.73
N LEU A 37 13.90 -7.63 0.49
CA LEU A 37 14.34 -7.99 -0.86
C LEU A 37 13.13 -8.17 -1.79
N LYS A 38 12.12 -8.92 -1.34
CA LYS A 38 10.89 -9.14 -2.12
C LYS A 38 10.15 -7.83 -2.39
N LEU A 39 10.01 -6.97 -1.39
CA LEU A 39 9.35 -5.68 -1.52
C LEU A 39 10.08 -4.76 -2.51
N PHE A 40 11.41 -4.74 -2.52
CA PHE A 40 12.19 -4.00 -3.51
C PHE A 40 12.10 -4.60 -4.92
N GLU A 41 11.99 -5.92 -5.06
CA GLU A 41 11.69 -6.55 -6.36
C GLU A 41 10.33 -6.10 -6.90
N ASP A 42 9.31 -6.05 -6.04
CA ASP A 42 7.98 -5.59 -6.40
C ASP A 42 7.96 -4.08 -6.71
N THR A 43 8.73 -3.26 -5.97
CA THR A 43 8.97 -1.84 -6.27
C THR A 43 9.59 -1.66 -7.66
N VAL A 44 10.63 -2.41 -8.00
CA VAL A 44 11.26 -2.38 -9.33
C VAL A 44 10.26 -2.76 -10.42
N PHE A 45 9.48 -3.82 -10.20
CA PHE A 45 8.44 -4.25 -11.14
C PHE A 45 7.42 -3.14 -11.39
N GLN A 46 6.89 -2.54 -10.33
CA GLN A 46 5.88 -1.47 -10.40
C GLN A 46 6.41 -0.21 -11.09
N LEU A 47 7.67 0.17 -10.81
CA LEU A 47 8.31 1.30 -11.49
C LEU A 47 8.54 1.02 -12.98
N ASN A 48 8.91 -0.21 -13.34
CA ASN A 48 9.12 -0.60 -14.72
C ASN A 48 7.80 -0.57 -15.53
N ILE A 49 6.72 -1.15 -15.01
CA ILE A 49 5.40 -1.09 -15.69
C ILE A 49 4.86 0.33 -15.77
N THR A 50 5.16 1.17 -14.77
CA THR A 50 4.84 2.60 -14.83
C THR A 50 5.59 3.26 -15.98
N LEU A 51 6.91 3.06 -16.06
CA LEU A 51 7.74 3.63 -17.13
C LEU A 51 7.31 3.18 -18.53
N GLU A 52 7.01 1.89 -18.70
CA GLU A 52 6.50 1.34 -19.96
C GLU A 52 5.16 1.98 -20.34
N GLY A 53 4.24 2.12 -19.38
CA GLY A 53 2.94 2.72 -19.59
C GLY A 53 2.98 4.22 -19.90
N LEU A 54 3.98 4.95 -19.36
CA LEU A 54 4.24 6.36 -19.68
C LEU A 54 4.94 6.54 -21.05
N GLY A 55 5.41 5.46 -21.68
CA GLY A 55 6.15 5.47 -22.93
C GLY A 55 5.31 5.83 -24.17
N THR A 56 5.89 5.63 -25.36
CA THR A 56 5.27 6.00 -26.64
C THR A 56 4.00 5.20 -26.98
N LYS A 57 3.85 4.00 -26.42
CA LYS A 57 2.63 3.19 -26.49
C LYS A 57 1.95 3.23 -25.12
N ARG A 58 1.14 4.27 -24.90
CA ARG A 58 0.41 4.43 -23.64
C ARG A 58 -0.58 3.30 -23.43
N ASN A 59 -0.25 2.41 -22.52
CA ASN A 59 -1.07 1.28 -22.14
C ASN A 59 -1.56 1.36 -20.69
N CYS A 60 -1.24 2.44 -19.97
CA CYS A 60 -1.72 2.69 -18.62
C CYS A 60 -2.48 4.03 -18.55
N SER A 61 -3.48 4.10 -17.66
CA SER A 61 -4.12 5.35 -17.29
C SER A 61 -3.30 6.09 -16.22
N ASN A 62 -3.63 7.37 -15.96
CA ASN A 62 -3.03 8.10 -14.84
C ASN A 62 -3.31 7.42 -13.50
N PHE A 63 -4.51 6.86 -13.36
CA PHE A 63 -4.91 6.11 -12.18
C PHE A 63 -4.03 4.86 -12.00
N ASP A 64 -3.73 4.14 -13.08
CA ASP A 64 -2.83 2.98 -13.02
C ASP A 64 -1.41 3.40 -12.63
N ALA A 65 -0.87 4.46 -13.25
CA ALA A 65 0.44 4.99 -12.91
C ALA A 65 0.52 5.44 -11.44
N GLN A 66 -0.50 6.16 -10.96
CA GLN A 66 -0.61 6.56 -9.56
C GLN A 66 -0.70 5.36 -8.63
N THR A 67 -1.46 4.33 -9.02
CA THR A 67 -1.63 3.10 -8.24
C THR A 67 -0.29 2.37 -8.11
N TRP A 68 0.44 2.19 -9.21
CA TRP A 68 1.73 1.52 -9.20
C TRP A 68 2.80 2.30 -8.44
N LEU A 69 2.84 3.63 -8.58
CA LEU A 69 3.74 4.48 -7.78
C LEU A 69 3.40 4.41 -6.28
N SER A 70 2.11 4.43 -5.92
CA SER A 70 1.67 4.33 -4.52
C SER A 70 2.00 2.98 -3.90
N ALA A 71 1.83 1.90 -4.68
CA ALA A 71 2.23 0.56 -4.27
C ALA A 71 3.76 0.47 -4.08
N ALA A 72 4.53 1.08 -4.97
CA ALA A 72 6.00 1.08 -4.89
C ALA A 72 6.51 1.80 -3.64
N LEU A 73 5.87 2.92 -3.27
CA LEU A 73 6.15 3.64 -2.03
C LEU A 73 5.76 2.81 -0.79
N THR A 74 4.60 2.17 -0.83
CA THR A 74 4.09 1.32 0.25
C THR A 74 5.02 0.14 0.52
N ASN A 75 5.58 -0.47 -0.53
CA ASN A 75 6.53 -1.57 -0.41
C ASN A 75 7.79 -1.15 0.36
N ILE A 76 8.36 0.02 0.04
CA ILE A 76 9.54 0.54 0.74
C ILE A 76 9.21 0.81 2.22
N HIS A 77 8.06 1.44 2.49
CA HIS A 77 7.61 1.71 3.85
C HIS A 77 7.33 0.43 4.65
N THR A 78 6.77 -0.60 4.00
CA THR A 78 6.51 -1.91 4.63
C THR A 78 7.82 -2.59 5.05
N CYS A 79 8.86 -2.52 4.23
CA CYS A 79 10.20 -3.01 4.58
C CYS A 79 10.75 -2.28 5.82
N GLN A 80 10.61 -0.95 5.85
CA GLN A 80 11.04 -0.13 7.00
C GLN A 80 10.28 -0.51 8.28
N VAL A 81 8.95 -0.53 8.26
CA VAL A 81 8.11 -0.84 9.42
C VAL A 81 8.34 -2.28 9.89
N GLY A 82 8.36 -3.25 8.99
CA GLY A 82 8.61 -4.66 9.35
C GLY A 82 9.97 -4.85 10.04
N SER A 83 10.99 -4.09 9.63
CA SER A 83 12.28 -4.11 10.32
C SER A 83 12.23 -3.57 11.76
N MET A 84 11.37 -2.58 12.02
CA MET A 84 11.15 -2.00 13.35
C MET A 84 10.39 -2.98 14.25
N GLU A 85 9.34 -3.60 13.73
CA GLU A 85 8.55 -4.60 14.46
C GLU A 85 9.39 -5.83 14.86
N LEU A 86 10.37 -6.19 14.03
CA LEU A 86 11.31 -7.27 14.31
C LEU A 86 12.56 -6.85 15.10
N ASN A 87 12.67 -5.56 15.47
CA ASN A 87 13.80 -4.97 16.19
C ASN A 87 15.16 -5.20 15.49
N VAL A 88 15.19 -5.04 14.16
CA VAL A 88 16.38 -5.19 13.30
C VAL A 88 16.57 -3.99 12.37
N SER A 89 16.01 -2.83 12.71
CA SER A 89 16.06 -1.62 11.86
C SER A 89 17.47 -1.19 11.52
N ASP A 90 18.41 -1.17 12.47
CA ASP A 90 19.80 -0.76 12.20
C ASP A 90 20.47 -1.65 11.15
N PHE A 91 20.09 -2.93 11.11
CA PHE A 91 20.59 -3.88 10.13
C PHE A 91 19.95 -3.67 8.74
N ILE A 92 18.64 -3.41 8.68
CA ILE A 92 17.91 -3.27 7.41
C ILE A 92 18.01 -1.86 6.82
N ALA A 93 18.21 -0.83 7.64
CA ALA A 93 18.24 0.58 7.23
C ALA A 93 19.12 0.89 6.02
N PRO A 94 20.33 0.30 5.87
CA PRO A 94 21.14 0.51 4.69
C PRO A 94 20.42 0.14 3.38
N ILE A 95 19.49 -0.82 3.37
CA ILE A 95 18.76 -1.22 2.16
C ILE A 95 17.87 -0.06 1.65
N TYR A 96 17.13 0.60 2.53
CA TYR A 96 16.18 1.65 2.15
C TYR A 96 16.74 3.08 2.23
N THR A 97 17.91 3.29 2.86
CA THR A 97 18.55 4.61 2.95
C THR A 97 19.69 4.83 1.96
N SER A 98 20.39 3.78 1.49
CA SER A 98 21.58 3.92 0.63
C SER A 98 21.33 4.47 -0.77
N ASN A 99 20.06 4.58 -1.21
CA ASN A 99 19.71 4.81 -2.62
C ASN A 99 19.12 6.19 -2.91
N ASN A 100 19.53 7.22 -2.15
CA ASN A 100 19.15 8.62 -2.38
C ASN A 100 17.62 8.79 -2.53
N ASN A 101 16.89 8.30 -1.52
CA ASN A 101 15.45 8.44 -1.35
C ASN A 101 14.61 8.06 -2.58
N VAL A 102 14.63 6.77 -2.98
CA VAL A 102 13.67 6.21 -3.94
C VAL A 102 12.23 6.63 -3.57
N SER A 103 11.90 6.61 -2.28
CA SER A 103 10.62 7.08 -1.75
C SER A 103 10.31 8.54 -2.08
N GLU A 104 11.30 9.43 -2.05
CA GLU A 104 11.13 10.85 -2.39
C GLU A 104 10.94 11.04 -3.90
N LEU A 105 11.68 10.30 -4.73
CA LEU A 105 11.48 10.32 -6.18
C LEU A 105 10.07 9.83 -6.57
N ILE A 106 9.59 8.77 -5.90
CA ILE A 106 8.22 8.26 -6.08
C ILE A 106 7.20 9.28 -5.59
N SER A 107 7.41 9.88 -4.41
CA SER A 107 6.50 10.89 -3.85
C SER A 107 6.40 12.13 -4.72
N ASN A 108 7.53 12.61 -5.27
CA ASN A 108 7.56 13.71 -6.23
C ASN A 108 6.83 13.33 -7.53
N GLY A 109 6.98 12.09 -8.00
CA GLY A 109 6.20 11.57 -9.12
C GLY A 109 4.68 11.59 -8.84
N LEU A 110 4.26 11.13 -7.67
CA LEU A 110 2.86 11.16 -7.24
C LEU A 110 2.30 12.58 -7.16
N ALA A 111 3.09 13.54 -6.68
CA ALA A 111 2.71 14.95 -6.62
C ALA A 111 2.48 15.57 -8.00
N ILE A 112 3.21 15.11 -9.02
CA ILE A 112 3.03 15.55 -10.42
C ILE A 112 1.77 14.92 -11.03
N GLY A 113 1.30 13.78 -10.51
CA GLY A 113 -0.03 13.23 -10.79
C GLY A 113 -0.31 13.05 -12.29
N SER A 114 -1.48 13.52 -12.75
CA SER A 114 -1.96 13.39 -14.13
C SER A 114 -1.08 14.05 -15.18
N GLN A 115 -0.16 14.94 -14.77
CA GLN A 115 0.81 15.57 -15.65
C GLN A 115 1.90 14.60 -16.10
N LEU A 116 2.11 13.47 -15.40
CA LEU A 116 3.04 12.42 -15.82
C LEU A 116 2.68 11.84 -17.19
N LEU A 117 1.39 11.70 -17.52
CA LEU A 117 0.91 11.30 -18.85
C LEU A 117 0.50 12.50 -19.71
N GLY A 118 0.72 13.74 -19.29
CA GLY A 118 0.31 14.92 -20.08
C GLY A 118 -1.17 14.93 -20.47
N THR A 119 -2.02 14.17 -19.78
CA THR A 119 -3.47 14.24 -19.93
C THR A 119 -3.95 15.12 -18.79
N GLY A 120 -4.31 16.36 -19.12
CA GLY A 120 -4.91 17.32 -18.18
C GLY A 120 -6.32 16.93 -17.77
N GLU A 121 -6.54 15.66 -17.45
CA GLU A 121 -7.78 15.21 -16.83
C GLU A 121 -7.76 15.68 -15.38
N ASN A 122 -8.61 16.66 -15.12
CA ASN A 122 -8.92 17.14 -13.79
C ASN A 122 -9.59 15.99 -13.02
N TYR A 123 -8.80 15.22 -12.27
CA TYR A 123 -9.33 14.36 -11.20
C TYR A 123 -9.83 15.17 -9.99
N ALA A 124 -9.71 16.50 -10.05
CA ALA A 124 -10.40 17.40 -9.14
C ALA A 124 -11.90 17.33 -9.45
N ASP A 125 -12.59 16.33 -8.89
CA ASP A 125 -13.99 16.44 -8.38
C ASP A 125 -14.64 15.09 -8.07
N GLU A 126 -14.02 13.94 -8.38
CA GLU A 126 -14.55 12.65 -7.95
C GLU A 126 -13.98 12.24 -6.59
N GLU A 127 -14.74 12.51 -5.52
CA GLU A 127 -14.48 12.08 -4.14
C GLU A 127 -14.28 10.54 -4.00
N TYR A 128 -14.69 9.77 -5.02
CA TYR A 128 -14.56 8.31 -5.05
C TYR A 128 -14.21 7.78 -6.45
N PRO A 129 -13.43 6.70 -6.57
CA PRO A 129 -13.14 6.05 -7.85
C PRO A 129 -14.38 5.54 -8.60
N ASN A 130 -14.28 5.39 -9.93
CA ASN A 130 -15.36 4.92 -10.80
C ASN A 130 -15.85 3.48 -10.50
N TRP A 131 -15.01 2.66 -9.87
CA TRP A 131 -15.39 1.30 -9.45
C TRP A 131 -16.21 1.28 -8.14
N VAL A 132 -16.25 2.40 -7.40
CA VAL A 132 -17.10 2.55 -6.21
C VAL A 132 -18.49 2.94 -6.66
N SER A 133 -19.46 2.05 -6.45
CA SER A 133 -20.85 2.29 -6.86
C SER A 133 -21.46 3.47 -6.09
N LYS A 134 -22.45 4.15 -6.67
CA LYS A 134 -23.17 5.25 -5.97
C LYS A 134 -23.76 4.81 -4.62
N HIS A 135 -24.14 3.54 -4.50
CA HIS A 135 -24.63 2.96 -3.25
C HIS A 135 -23.51 2.93 -2.19
N ASP A 136 -22.34 2.43 -2.58
CA ASP A 136 -21.20 2.30 -1.66
C ASP A 136 -20.62 3.67 -1.31
N ARG A 137 -20.60 4.63 -2.24
CA ARG A 137 -20.25 6.04 -1.94
C ARG A 137 -21.14 6.62 -0.84
N ARG A 138 -22.46 6.37 -0.90
CA ARG A 138 -23.41 6.81 0.15
C ARG A 138 -23.16 6.14 1.50
N LEU A 139 -22.74 4.87 1.50
CA LEU A 139 -22.38 4.16 2.73
C LEU A 139 -21.10 4.74 3.34
N LEU A 140 -20.07 4.97 2.54
CA LEU A 140 -18.78 5.51 2.99
C LEU A 140 -18.90 6.94 3.55
N GLN A 141 -19.84 7.74 3.02
CA GLN A 141 -20.14 9.09 3.52
C GLN A 141 -21.06 9.11 4.75
N ALA A 142 -21.66 7.99 5.13
CA ALA A 142 -22.63 7.96 6.23
C ALA A 142 -21.93 8.08 7.58
N SER A 143 -22.27 9.12 8.35
CA SER A 143 -21.74 9.33 9.71
C SER A 143 -22.16 8.24 10.71
N LYS A 144 -23.22 7.49 10.40
CA LYS A 144 -23.69 6.32 11.14
C LYS A 144 -24.18 5.26 10.15
N ILE A 145 -23.43 4.18 10.04
CA ILE A 145 -23.83 2.99 9.28
C ILE A 145 -24.59 2.06 10.23
N LYS A 146 -25.84 1.72 9.88
CA LYS A 146 -26.60 0.72 10.63
C LYS A 146 -26.27 -0.66 10.05
N ALA A 147 -25.21 -1.27 10.58
CA ALA A 147 -24.81 -2.61 10.18
C ALA A 147 -25.87 -3.64 10.55
N ASN A 148 -26.08 -4.62 9.66
CA ASN A 148 -27.00 -5.73 9.91
C ASN A 148 -26.38 -6.77 10.85
N LEU A 149 -25.05 -6.87 10.86
CA LEU A 149 -24.27 -7.73 11.74
C LEU A 149 -23.01 -6.98 12.18
N VAL A 150 -22.70 -7.04 13.48
CA VAL A 150 -21.53 -6.35 14.08
C VAL A 150 -20.68 -7.40 14.77
N VAL A 151 -19.39 -7.44 14.42
CA VAL A 151 -18.39 -8.25 15.11
C VAL A 151 -17.63 -7.37 16.08
N ALA A 152 -17.71 -7.65 17.37
CA ALA A 152 -16.92 -6.97 18.38
C ALA A 152 -16.38 -7.96 19.40
N LYS A 153 -15.06 -7.91 19.60
CA LYS A 153 -14.33 -8.87 20.43
C LYS A 153 -14.66 -8.74 21.92
N ASP A 154 -14.98 -7.53 22.36
CA ASP A 154 -15.41 -7.17 23.72
C ASP A 154 -16.86 -7.57 24.03
N GLY A 155 -17.64 -7.93 23.01
CA GLY A 155 -19.04 -8.32 23.13
C GLY A 155 -20.04 -7.17 23.00
N SER A 156 -19.63 -5.97 22.59
CA SER A 156 -20.55 -4.87 22.25
C SER A 156 -21.42 -5.17 20.99
N GLY A 157 -20.96 -6.10 20.15
CA GLY A 157 -21.56 -6.48 18.88
C GLY A 157 -22.41 -7.76 18.93
N HIS A 158 -22.92 -8.16 17.77
CA HIS A 158 -23.71 -9.38 17.58
C HIS A 158 -22.86 -10.66 17.68
N TYR A 159 -21.60 -10.60 17.26
CA TYR A 159 -20.69 -11.75 17.22
C TYR A 159 -19.31 -11.36 17.77
N ARG A 160 -18.60 -12.33 18.35
CA ARG A 160 -17.21 -12.14 18.82
C ARG A 160 -16.15 -12.55 17.81
N THR A 161 -16.55 -13.30 16.78
CA THR A 161 -15.65 -13.81 15.74
C THR A 161 -16.21 -13.47 14.37
N VAL A 162 -15.30 -13.25 13.43
CA VAL A 162 -15.63 -12.98 12.02
C VAL A 162 -16.35 -14.19 11.42
N GLN A 163 -15.89 -15.41 11.71
CA GLN A 163 -16.51 -16.64 11.20
C GLN A 163 -18.00 -16.75 11.58
N ALA A 164 -18.35 -16.46 12.83
CA ALA A 164 -19.75 -16.54 13.27
C ALA A 164 -20.65 -15.52 12.55
N ALA A 165 -20.13 -14.33 12.25
CA ALA A 165 -20.86 -13.35 11.45
C ALA A 165 -20.99 -13.76 9.98
N ILE A 166 -19.96 -14.36 9.39
CA ILE A 166 -20.00 -14.90 8.01
C ILE A 166 -21.05 -16.01 7.93
N ASP A 167 -21.03 -16.97 8.86
CA ASP A 167 -21.99 -18.08 8.90
C ASP A 167 -23.43 -17.59 9.06
N ALA A 168 -23.63 -16.50 9.82
CA ALA A 168 -24.92 -15.87 9.98
C ALA A 168 -25.36 -15.09 8.73
N ALA A 169 -24.44 -14.37 8.08
CA ALA A 169 -24.69 -13.66 6.84
C ALA A 169 -25.13 -14.62 5.73
N ALA A 170 -24.43 -15.75 5.58
CA ALA A 170 -24.73 -16.78 4.58
C ALA A 170 -26.13 -17.37 4.69
N LYS A 171 -26.75 -17.34 5.88
CA LYS A 171 -28.11 -17.85 6.12
C LYS A 171 -29.22 -16.84 5.79
N ARG A 172 -28.88 -15.58 5.49
CA ARG A 172 -29.88 -14.54 5.21
C ARG A 172 -30.29 -14.57 3.74
N LYS A 173 -31.57 -14.34 3.48
CA LYS A 173 -32.14 -14.22 2.13
C LYS A 173 -31.86 -12.86 1.47
N ILE A 174 -31.34 -11.90 2.24
CA ILE A 174 -31.07 -10.51 1.83
C ILE A 174 -29.58 -10.26 2.09
N PRO A 175 -28.87 -9.52 1.22
CA PRO A 175 -27.48 -9.13 1.48
C PRO A 175 -27.30 -8.57 2.89
N ALA A 176 -26.30 -9.09 3.61
CA ALA A 176 -25.97 -8.69 4.96
C ALA A 176 -24.71 -7.82 4.94
N GLU A 177 -24.81 -6.62 5.49
CA GLU A 177 -23.64 -5.78 5.76
C GLU A 177 -23.03 -6.20 7.11
N VAL A 178 -21.76 -6.57 7.08
CA VAL A 178 -20.98 -7.01 8.26
C VAL A 178 -19.96 -5.94 8.58
N SER A 179 -20.07 -5.34 9.76
CA SER A 179 -19.08 -4.39 10.27
C SER A 179 -18.24 -5.03 11.37
N MET A 180 -16.93 -4.79 11.34
CA MET A 180 -16.00 -5.23 12.39
C MET A 180 -15.60 -4.03 13.22
N GLU A 181 -15.92 -4.07 14.52
CA GLU A 181 -15.35 -3.14 15.49
C GLU A 181 -13.93 -3.62 15.83
N VAL A 182 -12.96 -2.98 15.19
CA VAL A 182 -11.55 -3.12 15.55
C VAL A 182 -11.28 -2.11 16.67
N PRO A 183 -10.75 -2.53 17.85
CA PRO A 183 -10.29 -1.57 18.83
C PRO A 183 -9.26 -0.68 18.13
N GLN A 184 -9.53 0.64 18.12
CA GLN A 184 -8.69 1.62 17.45
C GLN A 184 -7.22 1.37 17.80
N PRO A 185 -6.33 1.10 16.84
CA PRO A 185 -4.92 1.33 17.10
C PRO A 185 -4.80 2.82 17.45
N ILE A 186 -4.14 3.11 18.57
CA ILE A 186 -3.63 4.46 18.82
C ILE A 186 -2.71 4.73 17.64
N ILE A 187 -3.15 5.54 16.68
CA ILE A 187 -2.31 6.09 15.62
C ILE A 187 -1.85 7.44 16.16
N PRO A 188 -0.64 7.58 16.73
CA PRO A 188 -0.07 8.90 16.86
C PRO A 188 0.33 9.36 15.47
N GLN A 189 -0.38 10.39 14.99
CA GLN A 189 0.16 11.53 14.26
C GLN A 189 1.53 11.31 13.59
N LEU A 190 1.53 10.91 12.31
CA LEU A 190 2.66 11.08 11.40
C LEU A 190 2.17 11.62 10.05
N LEU A 191 1.52 12.78 10.13
CA LEU A 191 1.50 13.78 9.07
C LEU A 191 2.08 15.06 9.67
N ALA A 192 3.40 15.17 9.62
CA ALA A 192 4.17 16.39 9.73
C ALA A 192 5.35 16.25 8.76
#